data_AF-A0AAX3SZU7-F1
#
_entry.id   AF-A0AAX3SZU7-F1
#
_cell.length_a   1.000
_cell.length_b   1.000
_cell.length_c   1.000
_cell.angle_alpha   90.00
_cell.angle_beta   90.00
_cell.angle_gamma   90.00
#
_symmetry.space_group_name_H-M   'P 1'
#
loop_
_entity.id
_entity.type
_entity.pdbx_description
1 polymer ?
#
loop_
_entity_poly.entity_id
_entity_poly.type
_entity_poly.pdbx_seq_one_letter_code
_entity_poly.pdbx_strand_id
1 'polypeptide(L)' 'MTKRYLLIMKNNYCFSDDGLTKSFFTLEEAKITANVEMKHGWLTTIIDLEDKNIKWQGE' A
#
# COMPACT_ATOMS: atom_id res chain seq x y z
N MET A 1 -2.70 -11.98 -14.51
CA MET A 1 -1.60 -11.27 -13.81
C MET A 1 -1.91 -11.31 -12.34
N THR A 2 -0.94 -11.62 -11.49
CA THR A 2 -1.08 -11.50 -10.03
C THR A 2 -0.85 -10.04 -9.64
N LYS A 3 -1.54 -9.58 -8.59
CA LYS A 3 -1.27 -8.25 -8.04
C LYS A 3 0.12 -8.27 -7.41
N ARG A 4 0.93 -7.27 -7.76
CA ARG A 4 2.35 -7.22 -7.41
C ARG A 4 2.67 -6.13 -6.39
N TYR A 5 1.85 -5.09 -6.30
CA TYR A 5 2.14 -3.95 -5.42
C TYR A 5 1.08 -3.83 -4.34
N LEU A 6 1.51 -3.64 -3.09
CA LEU A 6 0.64 -3.25 -1.98
C LEU A 6 0.88 -1.78 -1.63
N LEU A 7 -0.20 -1.03 -1.45
CA LEU A 7 -0.20 0.30 -0.87
C LEU A 7 -0.73 0.19 0.56
N ILE A 8 0.15 0.43 1.54
CA ILE A 8 -0.23 0.55 2.95
C ILE A 8 -0.48 2.02 3.23
N MET A 9 -1.59 2.33 3.89
CA MET A 9 -2.02 3.69 4.21
C MET A 9 -2.37 3.78 5.69
N LYS A 10 -1.85 4.82 6.34
CA LYS A 10 -2.14 5.15 7.73
C LYS A 10 -2.52 6.62 7.84
N ASN A 11 -3.53 6.94 8.62
CA ASN A 11 -3.86 8.31 8.97
C ASN A 11 -4.06 8.42 10.48
N ASN A 12 -3.49 9.47 11.09
CA ASN A 12 -3.62 9.74 12.52
C ASN A 12 -5.05 10.12 12.95
N TYR A 13 -5.94 10.41 11.98
CA TYR A 13 -7.34 10.78 12.22
C TYR A 13 -8.34 9.64 11.99
N CYS A 14 -7.89 8.48 11.52
CA CYS A 14 -8.78 7.32 11.40
C CYS A 14 -9.03 6.72 12.79
N PHE A 15 -10.27 6.83 13.27
CA PHE A 15 -10.74 6.33 14.56
C PHE A 15 -10.77 4.79 14.66
N SER A 16 -10.42 4.10 13.58
CA SER A 16 -10.08 2.68 13.56
C SER A 16 -8.56 2.55 13.43
N ASP A 17 -7.91 1.85 14.36
CA ASP A 17 -6.48 1.48 14.32
C ASP A 17 -6.07 0.70 13.05
N ASP A 18 -7.04 0.39 12.20
CA ASP A 18 -6.92 -0.40 11.00
C ASP A 18 -6.32 0.46 9.87
N GLY A 19 -5.00 0.35 9.69
CA GLY A 19 -4.36 0.81 8.46
C GLY A 19 -5.04 0.20 7.22
N LEU A 20 -5.29 1.01 6.20
CA LEU A 20 -5.91 0.55 4.96
C LEU A 20 -4.84 -0.02 4.03
N THR A 21 -5.12 -1.18 3.43
CA THR A 21 -4.24 -1.80 2.43
C THR A 21 -4.97 -1.96 1.10
N LYS A 22 -4.37 -1.45 0.01
CA LYS A 22 -4.85 -1.64 -1.37
C LYS A 22 -3.82 -2.43 -2.17
N SER A 23 -4.25 -3.19 -3.17
CA SER A 23 -3.39 -4.03 -4.01
C SER A 23 -3.55 -3.72 -5.50
N PHE A 24 -2.44 -3.63 -6.23
CA PHE A 24 -2.36 -3.16 -7.61
C PHE A 24 -1.56 -4.11 -8.51
N PHE A 25 -1.82 -4.05 -9.82
CA PHE A 25 -1.07 -4.82 -10.82
C PHE A 25 0.22 -4.11 -11.23
N THR A 26 0.20 -2.78 -11.28
CA THR A 26 1.36 -1.96 -11.69
C THR A 26 1.81 -0.98 -10.62
N LEU A 27 3.10 -0.61 -10.67
CA LEU A 27 3.66 0.40 -9.78
C LEU A 27 3.03 1.77 -10.01
N GLU A 28 2.69 2.09 -11.26
CA GLU A 28 2.11 3.40 -11.62
C GLU A 28 0.71 3.59 -11.03
N GLU A 29 -0.15 2.57 -11.05
CA GLU A 29 -1.45 2.63 -10.36
C GLU A 29 -1.30 2.87 -8.85
N ALA A 30 -0.33 2.20 -8.23
CA ALA A 30 -0.03 2.37 -6.81
C ALA A 30 0.47 3.79 -6.50
N LYS A 31 1.38 4.34 -7.31
CA LYS A 31 1.89 5.72 -7.17
C LYS A 31 0.81 6.77 -7.36
N ILE A 32 -0.05 6.63 -8.37
CA ILE A 32 -1.16 7.55 -8.62
C ILE A 32 -2.08 7.57 -7.40
N THR A 33 -2.45 6.40 -6.88
CA THR A 33 -3.32 6.31 -5.70
C THR A 33 -2.63 6.88 -4.46
N ALA A 34 -1.36 6.52 -4.20
CA ALA A 34 -0.59 7.05 -3.08
C ALA A 34 -0.54 8.59 -3.08
N ASN A 35 -0.30 9.20 -4.24
CA ASN A 35 -0.26 10.66 -4.39
C ASN A 35 -1.61 11.33 -4.11
N VAL A 36 -2.72 10.69 -4.47
CA VAL A 36 -4.07 11.19 -4.15
C VAL A 36 -4.30 11.12 -2.64
N GLU A 37 -4.05 9.97 -2.02
CA GLU A 37 -4.30 9.75 -0.59
C GLU A 37 -3.39 10.63 0.29
N MET A 38 -2.13 10.86 -0.10
CA MET A 38 -1.24 11.78 0.60
C MET A 38 -1.80 13.21 0.66
N LYS A 39 -2.48 13.68 -0.40
CA LYS A 39 -3.16 14.99 -0.38
C LYS A 39 -4.35 15.03 0.57
N HIS A 40 -4.93 13.87 0.89
CA HIS A 40 -5.98 13.71 1.90
C HIS A 40 -5.44 13.48 3.32
N GLY A 41 -4.13 13.65 3.54
CA GLY A 41 -3.51 13.54 4.85
C GLY A 41 -3.11 12.12 5.26
N TRP A 42 -3.13 11.16 4.33
CA TRP A 42 -2.63 9.81 4.59
C TRP A 42 -1.11 9.73 4.46
N LEU A 43 -0.49 9.01 5.38
CA LEU A 43 0.86 8.50 5.20
C LEU A 43 0.78 7.20 4.42
N THR A 44 1.59 7.06 3.37
CA THR A 44 1.52 5.93 2.46
C THR A 44 2.89 5.28 2.26
N THR A 45 2.91 3.96 2.02
CA THR A 45 4.09 3.24 1.56
C THR A 45 3.68 2.19 0.54
N ILE A 46 4.52 1.99 -0.49
CA ILE A 46 4.31 0.99 -1.54
C ILE A 46 5.31 -0.14 -1.33
N ILE A 47 4.81 -1.37 -1.37
CA ILE A 47 5.57 -2.60 -1.22
C ILE A 47 5.50 -3.36 -2.55
N ASP A 48 6.65 -3.70 -3.14
CA ASP A 48 6.73 -4.64 -4.26
C ASP A 48 6.80 -6.08 -3.72
N LEU A 49 5.76 -6.87 -3.97
CA LEU A 49 5.63 -8.25 -3.50
C LEU A 49 6.61 -9.23 -4.18
N GLU A 50 7.21 -8.85 -5.31
CA GLU A 50 8.28 -9.63 -5.93
C GLU A 50 9.68 -9.23 -5.43
N ASP A 51 9.78 -8.27 -4.49
CA ASP A 51 11.05 -7.98 -3.84
C ASP A 51 11.53 -9.22 -3.08
N LYS A 52 12.67 -9.77 -3.52
CA LYS A 52 13.31 -10.96 -2.94
C LYS A 52 13.62 -10.85 -1.45
N ASN A 53 13.66 -9.63 -0.91
CA ASN A 53 13.90 -9.39 0.51
C ASN A 53 12.60 -9.52 1.33
N ILE A 54 11.44 -9.54 0.69
CA ILE A 54 10.15 -9.78 1.33
C ILE A 54 9.89 -11.27 1.35
N LYS A 55 9.76 -11.82 2.56
CA LYS A 55 9.42 -13.21 2.79
C LYS A 55 8.04 -13.26 3.41
N TRP A 56 7.16 -14.06 2.84
CA TRP A 56 5.87 -14.38 3.47
C TRP A 56 6.13 -14.99 4.85
N GLN A 57 5.43 -14.46 5.85
CA GLN A 57 5.45 -14.94 7.23
C GLN A 57 4.05 -15.48 7.51
N GLY A 58 3.86 -16.78 7.36
CA GLY A 58 2.57 -17.48 7.44
C GLY A 58 2.53 -18.65 6.46
N GLU A 59 1.64 -19.62 6.72
CA GLU A 59 1.33 -20.71 5.77
C GLU A 59 0.35 -20.25 4.69
#